data_AF-A0A8B8HEP7-F1
#
_entry.id   AF-A0A8B8HEP7-F1
#
_cell.length_a   1.000
_cell.length_b   1.000
_cell.length_c   1.000
_cell.angle_alpha   90.00
_cell.angle_beta   90.00
_cell.angle_gamma   90.00
#
_symmetry.space_group_name_H-M   'P 1'
#
loop_
_entity.id
_entity.type
_entity.pdbx_description
1 polymer ?
#
loop_
_entity_poly.entity_id
_entity_poly.type
_entity_poly.pdbx_seq_one_letter_code
_entity_poly.pdbx_strand_id
1 'polypeptide(L)'
;MYAHEKMSDIVAEKCLGEMFPKGKRIEFQESDEPCIIYCVLRKLVIMNNNGQINIDLYRKRVQQAQLDGRSVPNDNGSACIESAEATQHKQDVCKKAKVFNDCTHLYKILF
;
A
#
# COMPACT_ATOMS: atom_id res chain seq x y z
N MET A 1 -6.28 13.32 -3.57
CA MET A 1 -6.31 13.30 -2.09
C MET A 1 -6.15 11.85 -1.65
N TYR A 2 -5.15 11.53 -0.83
CA TYR A 2 -4.96 10.17 -0.28
C TYR A 2 -5.89 9.95 0.92
N ALA A 3 -6.39 8.72 1.08
CA ALA A 3 -7.14 8.34 2.27
C ALA A 3 -6.18 8.14 3.45
N HIS A 4 -5.93 9.21 4.21
CA HIS A 4 -5.02 9.13 5.37
C HIS A 4 -5.69 8.37 6.52
N GLU A 5 -5.26 7.12 6.72
CA GLU A 5 -5.77 6.22 7.76
C GLU A 5 -4.70 6.03 8.85
N LYS A 6 -4.95 6.46 10.09
CA LYS A 6 -3.99 6.36 11.21
C LYS A 6 -3.42 4.95 11.42
N MET A 7 -4.21 3.92 11.10
CA MET A 7 -3.77 2.52 11.19
C MET A 7 -2.66 2.22 10.17
N SER A 8 -2.75 2.79 8.97
CA SER A 8 -1.76 2.59 7.91
C SER A 8 -0.42 3.22 8.28
N ASP A 9 -0.40 4.34 9.02
CA ASP A 9 0.84 4.95 9.52
C ASP A 9 1.52 4.08 10.58
N ILE A 10 0.77 3.54 11.55
CA ILE A 10 1.31 2.61 12.55
C ILE A 10 1.89 1.36 11.88
N VAL A 11 1.22 0.86 10.84
CA VAL A 11 1.68 -0.30 10.07
C VAL A 11 2.92 0.06 9.25
N ALA A 12 2.99 1.25 8.67
CA ALA A 12 4.17 1.73 7.97
C ALA A 12 5.37 1.86 8.91
N GLU A 13 5.22 2.46 10.09
CA GLU A 13 6.31 2.51 11.09
C GLU A 13 6.82 1.11 11.46
N LYS A 14 5.92 0.13 11.61
CA LYS A 14 6.32 -1.26 11.83
C LYS A 14 7.09 -1.84 10.64
N CYS A 15 6.64 -1.57 9.42
CA CYS A 15 7.35 -1.99 8.20
C CYS A 15 8.74 -1.37 8.12
N LEU A 16 8.87 -0.07 8.42
CA LEU A 16 10.17 0.60 8.46
C LEU A 16 11.06 -0.01 9.54
N GLY A 17 10.54 -0.29 10.74
CA GLY A 17 11.30 -0.92 11.82
C GLY A 17 11.76 -2.35 11.52
N GLU A 18 10.97 -3.13 10.79
CA GLU A 18 11.30 -4.49 10.35
C GLU A 18 12.33 -4.49 9.20
N MET A 19 12.20 -3.57 8.24
CA MET A 19 13.10 -3.46 7.10
C MET A 19 14.44 -2.78 7.45
N PHE A 20 14.43 -1.85 8.41
CA PHE A 20 15.57 -1.01 8.79
C PHE A 20 15.79 -1.07 10.31
N PRO A 21 16.37 -2.18 10.83
CA PRO A 21 16.56 -2.35 12.26
C PRO A 21 17.46 -1.27 12.87
N LYS A 22 17.06 -0.80 14.05
CA LYS A 22 17.74 0.26 14.82
C LYS A 22 19.23 -0.07 15.01
N GLY A 23 20.11 0.88 14.68
CA GLY A 23 21.57 0.76 14.85
C GLY A 23 22.37 0.98 13.56
N LYS A 24 21.72 0.95 12.40
CA LYS A 24 22.28 1.46 11.14
C LYS A 24 21.57 2.77 10.81
N ARG A 25 22.32 3.86 10.61
CA ARG A 25 21.79 5.08 9.96
C ARG A 25 21.53 4.70 8.50
N ILE A 26 20.34 4.18 8.22
CA ILE A 26 19.90 3.94 6.85
C ILE A 26 19.01 5.12 6.50
N GLU A 27 19.47 5.95 5.58
CA GLU A 27 18.64 6.97 4.97
C GLU A 27 17.66 6.27 4.03
N PHE A 28 16.37 6.53 4.21
CA PHE A 28 15.34 6.04 3.30
C PHE A 28 15.57 6.64 1.92
N GLN A 29 15.69 5.79 0.90
CA GLN A 29 15.74 6.22 -0.49
C GLN A 29 14.34 6.13 -1.09
N GLU A 30 14.03 7.00 -2.07
CA GLU A 30 12.77 6.91 -2.81
C GLU A 30 12.59 5.53 -3.47
N SER A 31 13.69 4.83 -3.79
CA SER A 31 13.67 3.46 -4.31
C SER A 31 13.14 2.41 -3.32
N ASP A 32 13.10 2.72 -2.01
CA ASP A 32 12.58 1.82 -0.97
C ASP A 32 11.06 1.91 -0.82
N GLU A 33 10.47 3.02 -1.30
CA GLU A 33 9.03 3.31 -1.24
C GLU A 33 8.16 2.15 -1.73
N PRO A 34 8.42 1.49 -2.88
CA PRO A 34 7.59 0.39 -3.37
C PRO A 34 7.51 -0.79 -2.39
N CYS A 35 8.63 -1.14 -1.74
CA CYS A 35 8.66 -2.28 -0.83
C CYS A 35 8.08 -1.95 0.55
N ILE A 36 8.17 -0.68 0.99
CA ILE A 36 7.45 -0.20 2.18
C ILE A 36 5.95 -0.29 1.93
N ILE A 37 5.47 0.21 0.78
CA ILE A 37 4.05 0.10 0.38
C ILE A 37 3.60 -1.37 0.35
N TYR A 38 4.39 -2.25 -0.28
CA TYR A 38 4.11 -3.69 -0.28
C TYR A 38 3.97 -4.26 1.13
N CYS A 39 4.90 -3.93 2.03
CA CYS A 39 4.83 -4.38 3.42
C CYS A 39 3.54 -3.91 4.10
N VAL A 40 3.13 -2.65 3.89
CA VAL A 40 1.87 -2.11 4.41
C VAL A 40 0.68 -2.90 3.84
N LEU A 41 0.55 -2.98 2.52
CA LEU A 41 -0.57 -3.70 1.87
C LEU A 41 -0.65 -5.17 2.32
N ARG A 42 0.50 -5.80 2.56
CA ARG A 42 0.58 -7.17 3.07
C ARG A 42 0.07 -7.29 4.50
N LYS A 43 0.50 -6.41 5.41
CA LYS A 43 0.03 -6.40 6.81
C LYS A 43 -1.44 -5.99 6.92
N LEU A 44 -1.94 -5.20 5.97
CA LEU A 44 -3.35 -4.85 5.84
C LEU A 44 -4.19 -5.95 5.17
N VAL A 45 -3.54 -7.04 4.73
CA VAL A 45 -4.13 -8.21 4.05
C VAL A 45 -4.76 -7.87 2.69
N ILE A 46 -4.43 -6.70 2.12
CA ILE A 46 -4.87 -6.31 0.77
C ILE A 46 -4.03 -7.03 -0.29
N MET A 47 -2.77 -7.34 0.01
CA MET A 47 -1.89 -8.07 -0.88
C MET A 47 -1.29 -9.28 -0.15
N ASN A 48 -1.09 -10.40 -0.84
CA ASN A 48 -0.40 -11.56 -0.26
C ASN A 48 1.09 -11.63 -0.67
N ASN A 49 1.80 -12.65 -0.17
CA ASN A 49 3.23 -12.85 -0.46
C ASN A 49 3.56 -13.02 -1.95
N ASN A 50 2.56 -13.42 -2.75
CA ASN A 50 2.71 -13.67 -4.18
C ASN A 50 2.32 -12.42 -5.01
N GLY A 51 2.04 -11.28 -4.38
CA GLY A 51 1.59 -10.07 -5.05
C GLY A 51 0.16 -10.15 -5.60
N GLN A 52 -0.67 -11.08 -5.12
CA GLN A 52 -2.09 -11.13 -5.48
C GLN A 52 -2.86 -10.13 -4.61
N ILE A 53 -3.71 -9.32 -5.24
CA ILE A 53 -4.50 -8.28 -4.59
C ILE A 53 -5.88 -8.84 -4.26
N ASN A 54 -6.28 -8.74 -3.00
CA ASN A 54 -7.63 -9.07 -2.55
C ASN A 54 -8.51 -7.82 -2.62
N ILE A 55 -9.27 -7.71 -3.70
CA ILE A 55 -10.14 -6.56 -3.96
C ILE A 55 -11.25 -6.39 -2.92
N ASP A 56 -11.75 -7.50 -2.35
CA ASP A 56 -12.84 -7.45 -1.37
C ASP A 56 -12.36 -6.85 -0.05
N LEU A 57 -11.14 -7.18 0.37
CA LEU A 57 -10.51 -6.59 1.55
C LEU A 57 -10.16 -5.11 1.34
N TYR A 58 -9.74 -4.73 0.14
CA TYR A 58 -9.59 -3.32 -0.23
C TYR A 58 -10.92 -2.57 -0.13
N ARG A 59 -11.98 -3.06 -0.78
CA ARG A 59 -13.31 -2.45 -0.78
C ARG A 59 -13.87 -2.32 0.62
N LYS A 60 -13.73 -3.35 1.45
CA LYS A 60 -14.16 -3.33 2.85
C LYS A 60 -13.49 -2.20 3.64
N ARG A 61 -12.19 -1.97 3.42
CA ARG A 61 -11.46 -0.86 4.04
C ARG A 61 -11.87 0.50 3.50
N VAL A 62 -12.06 0.62 2.19
CA VAL A 62 -12.59 1.85 1.58
C VAL A 62 -13.95 2.20 2.17
N GLN A 63 -14.87 1.24 2.27
CA GLN A 63 -16.18 1.42 2.89
C GLN A 63 -16.07 1.82 4.37
N GLN A 64 -15.18 1.18 5.13
CA GLN A 64 -14.96 1.54 6.54
C GLN A 64 -14.43 2.97 6.67
N ALA A 65 -13.48 3.39 5.84
CA ALA A 65 -12.97 4.75 5.84
C ALA A 65 -14.03 5.79 5.41
N GLN A 66 -14.94 5.43 4.49
CA GLN A 66 -16.09 6.27 4.12
C GLN A 66 -17.06 6.44 5.29
N LEU A 67 -17.36 5.36 6.04
CA LEU A 67 -18.20 5.40 7.24
C LEU A 67 -17.58 6.26 8.35
N ASP A 68 -16.25 6.26 8.47
CA ASP A 68 -15.50 7.12 9.39
C ASP A 68 -15.45 8.60 8.94
N GLY A 69 -16.16 8.97 7.87
CA GLY A 69 -16.21 10.34 7.34
C GLY A 69 -14.91 10.80 6.66
N ARG A 70 -14.00 9.87 6.34
CA ARG A 70 -12.78 10.19 5.60
C ARG A 70 -13.08 10.29 4.11
N SER A 71 -12.50 11.28 3.43
CA SER A 71 -12.53 11.39 1.98
C SER A 71 -11.79 10.21 1.36
N VAL A 72 -12.54 9.24 0.83
CA VAL A 72 -11.96 8.09 0.12
C VAL A 72 -12.24 8.27 -1.38
N PRO A 73 -11.26 8.02 -2.27
CA PRO A 73 -11.48 8.01 -3.71
C PRO A 73 -12.62 7.04 -4.10
N ASN A 74 -13.32 7.32 -5.21
CA ASN A 74 -14.28 6.37 -5.81
C ASN A 74 -13.63 4.97 -5.96
N ASP A 75 -14.43 3.91 -5.85
CA ASP A 75 -13.97 2.52 -5.97
C ASP A 75 -13.44 2.23 -7.39
N ASN A 76 -12.17 2.59 -7.61
CA ASN A 76 -11.42 2.31 -8.83
C ASN A 76 -10.60 1.03 -8.68
N GLY A 77 -10.82 0.24 -7.62
CA GLY A 77 -9.93 -0.87 -7.26
C GLY A 77 -9.78 -1.92 -8.35
N SER A 78 -10.85 -2.24 -9.09
CA SER A 78 -10.79 -3.18 -10.22
C SER A 78 -9.89 -2.67 -11.36
N ALA A 79 -10.03 -1.41 -11.78
CA ALA A 79 -9.18 -0.81 -12.81
C ALA A 79 -7.71 -0.68 -12.35
N CYS A 80 -7.50 -0.43 -11.05
CA CYS A 80 -6.17 -0.38 -10.46
C CYS A 80 -5.50 -1.76 -10.38
N ILE A 81 -6.27 -2.84 -10.20
CA ILE A 81 -5.74 -4.20 -10.30
C ILE A 81 -5.26 -4.49 -11.71
N GLU A 82 -6.07 -4.17 -12.73
CA GLU A 82 -5.67 -4.35 -14.12
C GLU A 82 -4.36 -3.60 -14.43
N SER A 83 -4.24 -2.38 -13.94
CA SER A 83 -3.01 -1.58 -14.06
C SER A 83 -1.82 -2.25 -13.36
N ALA A 84 -2.01 -2.78 -12.16
CA ALA A 84 -0.97 -3.48 -11.41
C ALA A 84 -0.57 -4.82 -12.06
N GLU A 85 -1.49 -5.52 -12.73
CA GLU A 85 -1.21 -6.76 -13.45
C GLU A 85 -0.59 -6.55 -14.83
N ALA A 86 -0.81 -5.38 -15.44
CA ALA A 86 -0.18 -4.96 -16.68
C ALA A 86 1.30 -4.56 -16.52
N THR A 87 1.78 -4.40 -15.28
CA THR A 87 3.18 -4.01 -15.03
C THR A 87 4.18 -5.00 -15.63
N GLN A 88 5.19 -4.49 -16.34
CA GLN A 88 6.18 -5.27 -17.08
C GLN A 88 6.99 -6.25 -16.21
N HIS A 89 7.11 -5.98 -14.90
CA HIS A 89 7.75 -6.83 -13.92
C HIS A 89 6.72 -7.52 -13.02
N LYS A 90 5.89 -8.43 -13.57
CA LYS A 90 4.83 -9.13 -12.81
C LYS A 90 5.32 -9.86 -11.55
N GLN A 91 6.59 -10.23 -11.50
CA GLN A 91 7.23 -10.89 -10.35
C GLN A 91 7.77 -9.90 -9.30
N ASP A 92 7.87 -8.61 -9.62
CA ASP A 92 8.28 -7.56 -8.68
C ASP A 92 7.05 -7.10 -7.88
N VAL A 93 6.81 -7.81 -6.78
CA VAL A 93 5.66 -7.56 -5.89
C VAL A 93 5.69 -6.15 -5.28
N CYS A 94 6.88 -5.57 -5.09
CA CYS A 94 7.02 -4.21 -4.57
C CYS A 94 6.55 -3.17 -5.59
N LYS A 95 6.99 -3.27 -6.85
CA LYS A 95 6.49 -2.38 -7.92
C LYS A 95 5.00 -2.54 -8.16
N LYS A 96 4.50 -3.78 -8.15
CA LYS A 96 3.07 -4.07 -8.28
C LYS A 96 2.25 -3.41 -7.16
N ALA A 97 2.74 -3.47 -5.92
CA ALA A 97 2.13 -2.80 -4.78
C ALA A 97 2.09 -1.28 -4.95
N LYS A 98 3.18 -0.66 -5.42
CA LYS A 98 3.23 0.78 -5.68
C LYS A 98 2.24 1.20 -6.76
N VAL A 99 2.19 0.51 -7.89
CA VAL A 99 1.25 0.83 -8.99
C VAL A 99 -0.20 0.78 -8.48
N PHE A 100 -0.55 -0.25 -7.72
CA PHE A 100 -1.88 -0.35 -7.13
C PHE A 100 -2.17 0.78 -6.13
N ASN A 101 -1.21 1.07 -5.24
CA ASN A 101 -1.35 2.14 -4.24
C ASN A 101 -1.51 3.52 -4.87
N ASP A 102 -0.67 3.84 -5.86
CA ASP A 102 -0.69 5.12 -6.57
C ASP A 102 -2.02 5.32 -7.30
N CYS A 103 -2.53 4.26 -7.95
CA CYS A 103 -3.81 4.30 -8.66
C CYS A 103 -5.01 4.45 -7.72
N THR A 104 -4.98 3.78 -6.56
CA THR A 104 -6.07 3.83 -5.58
C THR A 104 -5.98 5.00 -4.62
N HIS A 105 -4.84 5.70 -4.59
CA HIS A 105 -4.48 6.70 -3.57
C HIS A 105 -4.75 6.21 -2.14
N LEU A 106 -4.49 4.92 -1.89
CA LEU A 106 -4.86 4.29 -0.63
C LEU A 106 -3.95 4.73 0.52
N TYR A 107 -2.65 4.83 0.26
CA TYR A 107 -1.66 5.16 1.28
C TYR A 107 -0.63 6.16 0.77
N LYS A 108 -0.18 7.04 1.66
CA LYS A 108 0.92 7.97 1.41
C LYS A 108 1.94 7.81 2.54
N ILE A 109 3.18 7.48 2.19
CA ILE A 109 4.29 7.54 3.15
C ILE A 109 4.59 9.02 3.40
N LEU A 110 4.51 9.44 4.65
CA LEU A 110 4.95 10.76 5.09
C LEU A 110 6.36 10.57 5.66
N PHE A 111 7.36 11.14 4.98
CA PHE A 111 8.74 11.21 5.46
C PHE A 111 8.92 12.43 6.38
#